data_AF-A0A2K2H5S7-F1
#
_entry.id   AF-A0A2K2H5S7-F1
#
_cell.length_a   1.000
_cell.length_b   1.000
_cell.length_c   1.000
_cell.angle_alpha   90.00
_cell.angle_beta   90.00
_cell.angle_gamma   90.00
#
_symmetry.space_group_name_H-M   'P 1'
#
loop_
_entity.id
_entity.type
_entity.pdbx_description
1 polymer ?
#
loop_
_entity_poly.entity_id
_entity_poly.type
_entity_poly.pdbx_seq_one_letter_code
_entity_poly.pdbx_strand_id
1 'polypeptide(L)' 'MIKLTPKEVLESTTDIVKGMMAEIIKIEKEYQHYQNLSYVKDKEKEVCLRIKKLIERKTL' A
#
# COMPACT_ATOMS: atom_id res chain seq x y z
N MET A 1 -20.17 -11.76 -16.33
CA MET A 1 -19.26 -11.31 -15.25
C MET A 1 -19.14 -9.80 -15.35
N ILE A 2 -19.58 -9.07 -14.32
CA ILE A 2 -19.36 -7.62 -14.25
C ILE A 2 -17.87 -7.42 -13.96
N LYS A 3 -17.15 -6.73 -14.87
CA LYS A 3 -15.77 -6.32 -14.63
C LYS A 3 -15.80 -4.96 -13.97
N LEU A 4 -15.59 -4.93 -12.66
CA LEU A 4 -15.37 -3.68 -11.93
C LEU A 4 -13.98 -3.16 -12.24
N THR A 5 -13.87 -1.86 -12.50
CA THR A 5 -12.61 -1.14 -12.59
C THR A 5 -11.97 -1.03 -11.20
N PRO A 6 -10.64 -0.82 -11.10
CA PRO A 6 -9.97 -0.63 -9.81
C PRO A 6 -10.59 0.50 -8.97
N LYS A 7 -11.11 1.54 -9.62
CA LYS A 7 -11.80 2.65 -8.96
C LYS A 7 -13.12 2.18 -8.34
N GLU A 8 -13.94 1.45 -9.09
CA GLU A 8 -15.21 0.91 -8.59
C GLU A 8 -14.99 -0.12 -7.47
N VAL A 9 -13.92 -0.91 -7.55
CA VAL A 9 -13.51 -1.81 -6.46
C VAL A 9 -13.15 -1.01 -5.20
N LEU A 10 -12.36 0.06 -5.32
CA LEU A 10 -12.02 0.89 -4.17
C LEU A 10 -13.25 1.62 -3.60
N GLU A 11 -14.13 2.14 -4.45
CA GLU A 11 -15.35 2.85 -4.04
C GLU A 11 -16.33 1.96 -3.29
N SER A 12 -16.41 0.68 -3.65
CA SER A 12 -17.23 -0.33 -2.97
C SER A 12 -16.67 -0.81 -1.63
N THR A 13 -15.46 -0.38 -1.23
CA THR A 13 -14.86 -0.72 0.07
C THR A 13 -15.21 0.29 1.17
N THR A 14 -14.94 -0.09 2.43
CA THR A 14 -15.15 0.78 3.60
C THR A 14 -14.14 1.92 3.64
N ASP A 15 -14.47 3.01 4.35
CA ASP A 15 -13.56 4.16 4.48
C ASP A 15 -12.24 3.81 5.18
N ILE A 16 -12.26 2.80 6.06
CA ILE A 16 -11.05 2.24 6.68
C ILE A 16 -10.13 1.65 5.60
N VAL A 17 -10.68 0.85 4.68
CA VAL A 17 -9.94 0.24 3.58
C VAL A 17 -9.44 1.29 2.59
N LYS A 18 -10.26 2.29 2.25
CA LYS A 18 -9.86 3.44 1.43
C LYS A 18 -8.67 4.18 2.04
N GLY A 19 -8.72 4.43 3.34
CA GLY A 19 -7.62 5.06 4.09
C GLY A 19 -6.35 4.20 4.10
N MET A 20 -6.47 2.89 4.33
CA MET A 20 -5.32 1.98 4.24
C MET A 20 -4.69 1.98 2.84
N MET A 21 -5.49 1.93 1.79
CA MET A 21 -5.00 1.90 0.41
C MET A 21 -4.26 3.19 0.05
N ALA A 22 -4.76 4.34 0.50
CA ALA A 22 -4.08 5.63 0.31
C ALA A 22 -2.69 5.64 0.99
N GLU A 23 -2.58 5.09 2.19
CA GLU A 23 -1.31 4.98 2.91
C GLU A 23 -0.35 3.98 2.25
N ILE A 24 -0.83 2.84 1.74
CA ILE A 24 -0.02 1.87 1.00
C ILE A 24 0.54 2.50 -0.29
N ILE A 25 -0.29 3.22 -1.06
CA ILE A 25 0.15 3.92 -2.28
C ILE A 25 1.23 4.97 -1.95
N LYS A 26 1.13 5.65 -0.80
CA LYS A 26 2.16 6.59 -0.35
C LYS A 26 3.49 5.87 -0.10
N ILE A 27 3.46 4.73 0.59
CA ILE A 27 4.65 3.90 0.85
C ILE A 27 5.26 3.40 -0.47
N GLU A 28 4.44 2.99 -1.44
CA GLU A 28 4.91 2.54 -2.75
C GLU A 28 5.62 3.66 -3.52
N LYS A 29 5.06 4.89 -3.52
CA LYS A 29 5.73 6.05 -4.14
C LYS A 29 7.08 6.34 -3.49
N GLU A 30 7.16 6.28 -2.16
CA GLU A 30 8.44 6.38 -1.45
C GLU A 30 9.42 5.27 -1.89
N TYR A 31 8.94 4.05 -2.09
CA TYR A 31 9.75 2.93 -2.56
C TYR A 31 10.28 3.12 -3.99
N GLN A 32 9.46 3.64 -4.90
CA GLN A 32 9.88 3.94 -6.28
C GLN A 32 11.04 4.93 -6.33
N HIS A 33 11.14 5.86 -5.37
CA HIS A 33 12.29 6.75 -5.26
C HIS A 33 13.59 6.02 -4.87
N TYR A 34 13.51 4.90 -4.15
CA TYR A 34 14.67 4.10 -3.75
C TYR A 34 15.12 3.10 -4.84
N GLN A 35 14.29 2.79 -5.83
CA GLN A 35 14.65 1.82 -6.89
C GLN A 35 15.88 2.24 -7.72
N ASN A 36 16.23 3.53 -7.72
CA ASN A 36 17.43 4.05 -8.39
C ASN A 36 18.71 3.98 -7.53
N LEU A 37 18.63 3.45 -6.30
CA LEU A 37 19.75 3.42 -5.35
C LEU A 37 20.26 1.98 -5.15
N SER A 38 21.58 1.79 -5.07
CA SER A 38 22.25 0.49 -4.93
C SER A 38 21.90 -0.35 -3.68
N TYR A 39 21.07 0.18 -2.77
CA TYR A 39 20.67 -0.45 -1.50
C TYR A 39 19.19 -0.94 -1.47
N VAL A 40 18.59 -1.22 -2.64
CA VAL A 40 17.16 -1.57 -2.79
C VAL A 40 16.70 -2.69 -1.85
N LYS A 41 17.51 -3.74 -1.63
CA LYS A 41 17.09 -4.93 -0.86
C LYS A 41 16.77 -4.65 0.62
N ASP A 42 17.51 -3.74 1.26
CA ASP A 42 17.26 -3.41 2.67
C ASP A 42 16.02 -2.50 2.80
N LYS A 43 15.76 -1.67 1.78
CA LYS A 43 14.57 -0.82 1.72
C LYS A 43 13.30 -1.59 1.43
N GLU A 44 13.37 -2.65 0.63
CA GLU A 44 12.24 -3.53 0.34
C GLU A 44 11.71 -4.21 1.62
N LYS A 45 12.61 -4.74 2.47
CA LYS A 45 12.22 -5.33 3.76
C LYS A 45 11.56 -4.31 4.69
N GLU A 46 12.10 -3.10 4.75
CA GLU A 46 11.56 -2.01 5.56
C GLU A 46 10.14 -1.62 5.11
N VAL A 47 9.93 -1.52 3.79
CA VAL A 47 8.62 -1.22 3.17
C VAL A 47 7.60 -2.31 3.49
N CYS A 48 7.95 -3.58 3.32
CA CYS A 48 7.08 -4.70 3.65
C CYS A 48 6.66 -4.69 5.13
N LEU A 49 7.60 -4.40 6.03
CA LEU A 49 7.30 -4.30 7.46
C LEU A 49 6.37 -3.12 7.78
N ARG A 50 6.54 -1.98 7.13
CA ARG A 50 5.67 -0.80 7.29
C ARG A 50 4.24 -1.09 6.85
N ILE A 51 4.05 -1.74 5.70
CA ILE A 51 2.73 -2.15 5.20
C ILE A 51 2.08 -3.15 6.16
N LYS A 52 2.82 -4.16 6.63
CA LYS A 52 2.31 -5.14 7.59
C LYS A 52 1.79 -4.46 8.87
N LYS A 53 2.59 -3.57 9.48
CA LYS A 53 2.20 -2.82 10.68
C LYS A 53 1.03 -1.87 10.46
N LEU A 54 0.84 -1.37 9.24
CA LEU A 54 -0.31 -0.54 8.88
C LEU A 54 -1.59 -1.38 8.89
N ILE A 55 -1.55 -2.55 8.24
CA ILE A 55 -2.70 -3.47 8.19
C ILE A 55 -3.06 -3.92 9.61
N GLU A 56 -2.07 -4.38 10.39
CA GLU A 56 -2.30 -4.83 11.78
C GLU A 56 -2.99 -3.77 12.65
N ARG A 57 -2.61 -2.49 12.52
CA ARG A 57 -3.18 -1.39 13.31
C ARG A 57 -4.60 -1.00 12.93
N LYS A 58 -5.02 -1.23 11.67
CA LYS A 58 -6.34 -0.84 11.16
C LYS A 58 -7.37 -1.97 11.24
N THR A 59 -6.91 -3.18 11.55
CA THR A 59 -7.75 -4.39 11.64
C THR A 59 -8.01 -4.82 13.11
N LEU A 60 -7.34 -4.18 14.06
CA LEU A 60 -7.58 -4.24 15.51
C LEU A 60 -8.51 -3.11 15.94
#